data_AF-A0A9D4JSZ0-F1
#
_entry.id   AF-A0A9D4JSZ0-F1
#
_cell.length_a   1.000
_cell.length_b   1.000
_cell.length_c   1.000
_cell.angle_alpha   90.00
_cell.angle_beta   90.00
_cell.angle_gamma   90.00
#
_symmetry.space_group_name_H-M   'P 1'
#
loop_
_entity.id
_entity.type
_entity.pdbx_description
1 polymer ?
#
loop_
_entity_poly.entity_id
_entity_poly.type
_entity_poly.pdbx_seq_one_letter_code
_entity_poly.pdbx_strand_id
1 'polypeptide(L)'
;MKRSSNAHISSLCRQNIYHSIKITLPVRFRVEEKLREIDPEVSLAYWDYTADYYLPLPSDSVIWSPCFVGNGDGIVREGPFRFMYGGFNTLISRDIAPNGTCPPRLINKDDVDELMRYCYYAVGCDMCI
;
A
#
# COMPACT_ATOMS: atom_id res chain seq x y z
N MET A 1 1.90 35.35 38.54
CA MET A 1 1.77 34.12 39.35
C MET A 1 0.66 33.26 38.74
N LYS A 2 1.00 32.03 38.30
CA LYS A 2 0.21 30.93 37.68
C LYS A 2 0.92 30.37 36.42
N ARG A 3 2.07 29.73 36.64
CA ARG A 3 2.62 28.65 35.80
C ARG A 3 2.46 27.36 36.61
N SER A 4 1.39 26.58 36.42
CA SER A 4 1.27 25.23 37.02
C SER A 4 -0.01 24.49 36.59
N SER A 5 -0.23 24.29 35.30
CA SER A 5 -1.32 23.41 34.84
C SER A 5 -0.96 22.56 33.62
N ASN A 6 0.10 22.90 32.87
CA ASN A 6 0.43 22.22 31.61
C ASN A 6 1.39 21.02 31.76
N ALA A 7 1.96 20.77 32.94
CA ALA A 7 2.85 19.63 33.15
C ALA A 7 2.08 18.32 33.43
N HIS A 8 0.90 18.40 34.06
CA HIS A 8 0.19 17.22 34.57
C HIS A 8 -0.67 16.50 33.51
N ILE A 9 -1.05 17.19 32.42
CA ILE A 9 -1.76 16.59 31.29
C ILE A 9 -0.78 15.88 30.34
N SER A 10 0.47 16.34 30.28
CA SER A 10 1.51 15.76 29.41
C SER A 10 2.07 14.42 29.89
N SER A 11 2.01 14.14 31.20
CA SER A 11 2.50 12.87 31.77
C SER A 11 1.48 11.74 31.68
N LEU A 12 0.18 12.05 31.69
CA LEU A 12 -0.90 11.07 31.57
C LEU A 12 -1.10 10.55 30.14
N CYS A 13 -0.62 11.27 29.12
CA CYS A 13 -0.63 10.81 27.73
C CYS A 13 0.48 9.76 27.44
N ARG A 14 1.42 9.53 28.37
CA ARG A 14 2.65 8.77 28.10
C ARG A 14 2.87 7.49 28.93
N GLN A 15 1.93 7.09 29.79
CA GLN A 15 2.21 6.02 30.78
C GLN A 15 1.25 4.83 30.85
N ASN A 16 0.32 4.62 29.91
CA ASN A 16 -0.56 3.44 29.99
C ASN A 16 -0.94 2.81 28.64
N ILE A 17 0.05 2.44 27.83
CA ILE A 17 -0.18 1.51 26.69
C ILE A 17 0.74 0.28 26.75
N TYR A 18 1.67 0.20 27.70
CA TYR A 18 2.58 -0.95 27.79
C TYR A 18 2.07 -2.15 28.58
N HIS A 19 0.84 -2.10 29.11
CA HIS A 19 0.22 -3.27 29.74
C HIS A 19 -0.64 -4.00 28.72
N SER A 20 -0.10 -5.10 28.18
CA SER A 20 -0.75 -6.04 27.26
C SER A 20 -1.01 -5.53 25.83
N ILE A 21 0.03 -5.00 25.22
CA ILE A 21 0.17 -4.97 23.77
C ILE A 21 0.36 -6.44 23.30
N LYS A 22 -0.75 -7.15 23.07
CA LYS A 22 -0.80 -8.04 21.92
C LYS A 22 -1.07 -7.13 20.72
N ILE A 23 -0.04 -6.38 20.28
CA ILE A 23 -0.10 -5.73 18.97
C ILE A 23 -0.19 -6.88 17.99
N THR A 24 -1.40 -7.16 17.55
CA THR A 24 -1.64 -7.83 16.29
C THR A 24 -0.97 -6.93 15.25
N LEU A 25 0.27 -7.27 14.88
CA LEU A 25 1.05 -6.53 13.88
C LEU A 25 0.18 -6.27 12.64
N PRO A 26 0.28 -5.14 11.95
CA PRO A 26 -0.54 -4.89 10.77
C PRO A 26 -0.33 -5.99 9.73
N VAL A 27 -1.35 -6.31 8.92
CA VAL A 27 -1.33 -7.44 7.96
C VAL A 27 -0.06 -7.44 7.10
N ARG A 28 0.40 -6.27 6.65
CA ARG A 28 1.65 -6.08 5.90
C ARG A 28 2.87 -6.64 6.63
N PHE A 29 2.99 -6.35 7.92
CA PHE A 29 4.14 -6.77 8.72
C PHE A 29 4.20 -8.29 8.86
N ARG A 30 3.05 -8.96 9.01
CA ARG A 30 3.00 -10.43 9.08
C ARG A 30 3.43 -11.09 7.77
N VAL A 31 3.07 -10.53 6.63
CA VAL A 31 3.46 -11.09 5.34
C VAL A 31 4.96 -10.95 5.12
N GLU A 32 5.52 -9.77 5.37
CA GLU A 32 6.96 -9.53 5.21
C GLU A 32 7.80 -10.37 6.18
N GLU A 33 7.37 -10.52 7.43
CA GLU A 33 8.03 -11.39 8.41
C GLU A 33 8.10 -12.84 7.91
N LYS A 34 6.99 -13.38 7.37
CA LYS A 34 6.95 -14.73 6.80
C LYS A 34 7.79 -14.90 5.54
N LEU A 35 7.92 -13.85 4.72
CA LEU A 35 8.85 -13.88 3.58
C LEU A 35 10.30 -13.93 4.07
N ARG A 36 10.65 -13.14 5.10
CA ARG A 36 12.00 -13.09 5.68
C ARG A 36 12.40 -14.34 6.45
N GLU A 37 11.44 -15.12 6.94
CA GLU A 37 11.71 -16.46 7.49
C GLU A 37 12.24 -17.44 6.42
N ILE A 38 11.87 -17.23 5.15
CA ILE A 38 12.31 -18.07 4.01
C ILE A 38 13.60 -17.48 3.39
N ASP A 39 13.61 -16.18 3.14
CA ASP A 39 14.75 -15.46 2.57
C ASP A 39 14.91 -14.09 3.26
N PRO A 40 15.95 -13.89 4.10
CA PRO A 40 16.12 -12.66 4.86
C PRO A 40 16.47 -11.43 4.00
N GLU A 41 16.87 -11.61 2.74
CA GLU A 41 17.17 -10.49 1.83
C GLU A 41 15.91 -9.96 1.12
N VAL A 42 14.79 -10.69 1.19
CA VAL A 42 13.54 -10.28 0.56
C VAL A 42 12.79 -9.28 1.44
N SER A 43 12.30 -8.21 0.79
CA SER A 43 11.39 -7.23 1.39
C SER A 43 10.13 -7.09 0.55
N LEU A 44 9.05 -6.61 1.18
CA LEU A 44 7.80 -6.43 0.46
C LEU A 44 7.86 -5.17 -0.40
N ALA A 45 7.98 -5.37 -1.72
CA ALA A 45 7.93 -4.30 -2.70
C ALA A 45 6.55 -3.62 -2.73
N TYR A 46 6.53 -2.35 -3.15
CA TYR A 46 5.30 -1.60 -3.41
C TYR A 46 5.17 -1.33 -4.91
N TRP A 47 3.93 -1.20 -5.38
CA TRP A 47 3.63 -0.78 -6.73
C TRP A 47 3.23 0.69 -6.74
N ASP A 48 4.03 1.53 -7.38
CA ASP A 48 3.71 2.93 -7.61
C ASP A 48 2.80 3.09 -8.84
N TYR A 49 1.50 2.93 -8.64
CA TYR A 49 0.52 3.11 -9.71
C TYR A 49 0.45 4.56 -10.21
N THR A 50 0.95 5.56 -9.46
CA THR A 50 0.97 6.95 -9.92
C THR A 50 2.04 7.18 -11.00
N ALA A 51 3.10 6.38 -11.01
CA ALA A 51 4.09 6.37 -12.08
C ALA A 51 3.53 5.71 -13.34
N ASP A 52 2.82 4.59 -13.19
CA ASP A 52 2.22 3.85 -14.31
C ASP A 52 1.04 4.57 -14.95
N TYR A 53 0.46 5.56 -14.26
CA TYR A 53 -0.56 6.46 -14.80
C TYR A 53 -0.15 7.10 -16.13
N TYR A 54 1.14 7.41 -16.30
CA TYR A 54 1.64 8.12 -17.47
C TYR A 54 1.89 7.22 -18.69
N LEU A 55 1.68 5.90 -18.56
CA LEU A 55 1.77 4.96 -19.68
C LEU A 55 0.57 5.11 -20.64
N PRO A 56 0.73 4.79 -21.93
CA PRO A 56 -0.40 4.77 -22.88
C PRO A 56 -1.55 3.89 -22.39
N LEU A 57 -1.22 2.72 -21.84
CA LEU A 57 -2.14 1.85 -21.12
C LEU A 57 -1.49 1.39 -19.81
N PRO A 58 -2.21 1.39 -18.68
CA PRO A 58 -1.71 0.82 -17.42
C PRO A 58 -1.31 -0.66 -17.50
N SER A 59 -1.87 -1.39 -18.46
CA SER A 59 -1.52 -2.79 -18.76
C SER A 59 -0.10 -2.95 -19.33
N ASP A 60 0.51 -1.87 -19.82
CA ASP A 60 1.86 -1.89 -20.40
C ASP A 60 2.96 -1.80 -19.34
N SER A 61 2.59 -1.69 -18.06
CA SER A 61 3.53 -1.66 -16.95
C SER A 61 4.38 -2.93 -16.86
N VAL A 62 5.65 -2.76 -16.51
CA VAL A 62 6.61 -3.85 -16.28
C VAL A 62 6.14 -4.86 -15.22
N ILE A 63 5.28 -4.42 -14.29
CA ILE A 63 4.73 -5.31 -13.25
C ILE A 63 3.98 -6.49 -13.88
N TRP A 64 3.31 -6.28 -15.01
CA TRP A 64 2.54 -7.29 -15.75
C TRP A 64 3.39 -8.18 -16.66
N SER A 65 4.72 -8.01 -16.63
CA SER A 65 5.61 -8.85 -17.42
C SER A 65 5.69 -10.28 -16.87
N PRO A 66 6.07 -11.27 -17.71
CA PRO A 66 6.30 -12.64 -17.27
C PRO A 66 7.38 -12.80 -16.18
N CYS A 67 8.26 -11.82 -16.01
CA CYS A 67 9.30 -11.88 -14.96
C CYS A 67 8.76 -11.48 -13.57
N PHE A 68 7.61 -10.81 -13.51
CA PHE A 68 7.01 -10.31 -12.27
C PHE A 68 5.69 -11.00 -11.97
N VAL A 69 4.54 -10.35 -12.19
CA VAL A 69 3.25 -10.91 -11.78
C VAL A 69 2.50 -11.62 -12.91
N GLY A 70 3.04 -11.62 -14.13
CA GLY A 70 2.41 -12.21 -15.32
C GLY A 70 1.34 -11.31 -15.95
N ASN A 71 0.77 -11.76 -17.07
CA ASN A 71 -0.14 -11.00 -17.93
C ASN A 71 -1.25 -10.25 -17.16
N GLY A 72 -1.60 -9.07 -17.68
CA GLY A 72 -2.60 -8.15 -17.10
C GLY A 72 -4.04 -8.38 -17.55
N ASP A 73 -4.28 -9.25 -18.53
CA ASP A 73 -5.62 -9.49 -19.09
C ASP A 73 -5.95 -10.99 -19.19
N GLY A 74 -7.19 -11.33 -18.87
CA GLY A 74 -7.73 -12.68 -18.81
C GLY A 74 -7.10 -13.57 -17.73
N ILE A 75 -7.20 -14.88 -17.93
CA ILE A 75 -6.57 -15.89 -17.06
C ILE A 75 -5.05 -15.69 -17.08
N VAL A 76 -4.41 -15.71 -15.91
CA VAL A 76 -2.96 -15.59 -15.82
C VAL A 76 -2.29 -16.86 -16.34
N ARG A 77 -1.62 -16.75 -17.48
CA ARG A 77 -0.95 -17.86 -18.20
C ARG A 77 0.58 -17.71 -18.19
N GLU A 78 1.07 -16.54 -17.81
CA GLU A 78 2.48 -16.17 -17.83
C GLU A 78 2.99 -15.85 -16.42
N GLY A 79 4.31 -15.97 -16.24
CA GLY A 79 5.01 -15.65 -15.00
C GLY A 79 4.83 -16.63 -13.84
N PRO A 80 5.31 -16.27 -12.64
CA PRO A 80 5.36 -17.13 -11.45
C PRO A 80 3.99 -17.59 -10.96
N PHE A 81 2.93 -16.83 -11.27
CA PHE A 81 1.56 -17.11 -10.83
C PHE A 81 0.69 -17.77 -11.90
N ARG A 82 1.29 -18.25 -13.01
CA ARG A 82 0.55 -18.92 -14.10
C ARG A 82 -0.27 -20.10 -13.60
N PHE A 83 -1.54 -20.16 -14.00
CA PHE A 83 -2.49 -21.21 -13.60
C PHE A 83 -2.64 -21.40 -12.09
N MET A 84 -2.27 -20.40 -11.29
CA MET A 84 -2.49 -20.45 -9.85
C MET A 84 -3.99 -20.36 -9.55
N TYR A 85 -4.46 -21.17 -8.60
CA TYR A 85 -5.82 -21.09 -8.09
C TYR A 85 -5.92 -19.98 -7.04
N GLY A 86 -6.95 -19.13 -7.17
CA GLY A 86 -7.34 -18.14 -6.19
C GLY A 86 -8.23 -18.72 -5.08
N GLY A 87 -8.73 -17.86 -4.20
CA GLY A 87 -9.49 -18.26 -2.99
C GLY A 87 -10.80 -19.02 -3.23
N PHE A 88 -11.32 -19.04 -4.47
CA PHE A 88 -12.58 -19.69 -4.83
C PHE A 88 -12.41 -20.94 -5.70
N ASN A 89 -11.21 -21.56 -5.69
CA ASN A 89 -10.86 -22.69 -6.55
C ASN A 89 -11.05 -22.39 -8.06
N THR A 90 -10.91 -21.10 -8.42
CA THR A 90 -10.86 -20.62 -9.79
C THR A 90 -9.45 -20.18 -10.12
N LEU A 91 -9.06 -20.27 -11.39
CA LEU A 91 -7.79 -19.69 -11.82
C LEU A 91 -7.82 -18.18 -11.63
N ILE A 92 -6.70 -17.60 -11.22
CA ILE A 92 -6.58 -16.16 -11.15
C ILE A 92 -6.76 -15.55 -12.55
N SER A 93 -7.60 -14.51 -12.63
CA SER A 93 -7.89 -13.76 -13.85
C SER A 93 -7.81 -12.28 -13.55
N ARG A 94 -7.36 -11.50 -14.52
CA ARG A 94 -7.25 -10.04 -14.44
C ARG A 94 -7.98 -9.42 -15.63
N ASP A 95 -8.27 -8.14 -15.51
CA ASP A 95 -8.86 -7.31 -16.55
C ASP A 95 -8.38 -5.87 -16.29
N ILE A 96 -7.11 -5.62 -16.59
CA ILE A 96 -6.47 -4.32 -16.36
C ILE A 96 -6.78 -3.42 -17.56
N ALA A 97 -7.42 -2.28 -17.30
CA ALA A 97 -7.85 -1.32 -18.31
C ALA A 97 -8.78 -1.92 -19.40
N PRO A 98 -9.92 -2.54 -19.01
CA PRO A 98 -10.88 -3.10 -19.96
C PRO A 98 -11.29 -2.06 -21.00
N ASN A 99 -11.03 -2.35 -22.27
CA ASN A 99 -11.38 -1.54 -23.45
C ASN A 99 -10.54 -0.28 -23.72
N GLY A 100 -9.38 -0.09 -23.07
CA GLY A 100 -8.45 1.01 -23.41
C GLY A 100 -9.05 2.41 -23.30
N THR A 101 -10.14 2.58 -22.55
CA THR A 101 -10.86 3.85 -22.44
C THR A 101 -10.28 4.72 -21.33
N CYS A 102 -9.98 5.95 -21.70
CA CYS A 102 -9.66 7.05 -20.82
C CYS A 102 -10.97 7.75 -20.36
N PRO A 103 -11.37 7.72 -19.06
CA PRO A 103 -10.94 6.80 -18.01
C PRO A 103 -12.08 6.14 -17.19
N PRO A 104 -11.88 4.88 -16.76
CA PRO A 104 -11.30 4.57 -15.45
C PRO A 104 -9.77 4.53 -15.55
N ARG A 105 -9.11 5.53 -14.94
CA ARG A 105 -7.65 5.72 -14.93
C ARG A 105 -7.11 5.33 -13.57
N LEU A 106 -5.82 4.94 -13.51
CA LEU A 106 -5.09 4.90 -12.26
C LEU A 106 -5.14 6.29 -11.60
N ILE A 107 -4.99 6.35 -10.28
CA ILE A 107 -4.86 7.61 -9.57
C ILE A 107 -3.51 8.22 -9.97
N ASN A 108 -3.49 9.50 -10.36
CA ASN A 108 -2.24 10.17 -10.75
C ASN A 108 -1.55 10.82 -9.53
N LYS A 109 -0.36 11.37 -9.76
CA LYS A 109 0.40 12.03 -8.69
C LYS A 109 -0.31 13.25 -8.12
N ASP A 110 -0.98 14.04 -8.95
CA ASP A 110 -1.69 15.25 -8.52
C ASP A 110 -2.87 14.90 -7.60
N ASP A 111 -3.59 13.81 -7.88
CA ASP A 111 -4.69 13.30 -7.06
C ASP A 111 -4.16 12.89 -5.67
N VAL A 112 -3.00 12.22 -5.60
CA VAL A 112 -2.36 11.86 -4.33
C VAL A 112 -1.87 13.11 -3.59
N ASP A 113 -1.22 14.04 -4.28
CA ASP A 113 -0.71 15.28 -3.69
C ASP A 113 -1.87 16.14 -3.13
N GLU A 114 -3.04 16.15 -3.79
CA GLU A 114 -4.26 16.78 -3.29
C GLU A 114 -4.76 16.13 -1.98
N LEU A 115 -4.84 14.79 -1.93
CA LEU A 115 -5.23 14.07 -0.72
C LEU A 115 -4.26 14.34 0.45
N MET A 116 -2.96 14.39 0.16
CA MET A 116 -1.94 14.67 1.18
C MET A 116 -2.04 16.11 1.72
N ARG A 117 -2.53 17.07 0.92
CA ARG A 117 -2.83 18.43 1.41
C ARG A 117 -3.95 18.44 2.42
N TYR A 118 -4.99 17.62 2.28
CA TYR A 118 -6.10 17.59 3.26
C TYR A 118 -5.64 17.16 4.66
N CYS A 119 -4.71 16.21 4.74
CA CYS A 119 -4.11 15.80 6.02
C CYS A 119 -3.25 16.91 6.65
N TYR A 120 -2.63 17.77 5.84
CA TYR A 120 -1.85 18.91 6.35
C TYR A 120 -2.74 20.01 6.96
N TYR A 121 -3.98 20.20 6.48
CA TYR A 121 -4.90 21.19 7.02
C TYR A 121 -5.77 20.67 8.18
N ALA A 122 -6.06 19.37 8.25
CA ALA A 122 -6.85 18.77 9.33
C ALA A 122 -6.06 18.58 10.64
N VAL A 123 -4.74 18.43 10.55
CA VAL A 123 -3.82 18.43 11.69
C VAL A 123 -3.09 19.76 11.63
N GLY A 124 -3.68 20.81 12.22
CA GLY A 124 -3.19 22.18 12.10
C GLY A 124 -1.67 22.29 12.24
N CYS A 125 -1.06 23.20 11.46
CA CYS A 125 0.34 23.56 11.52
C CYS A 125 0.79 23.90 12.95
N ASP A 126 1.18 22.89 13.72
CA ASP A 126 1.91 22.99 14.99
C ASP A 126 2.66 21.67 15.25
N MET A 127 3.21 21.04 14.20
CA MET A 127 4.34 20.11 14.33
C MET A 127 4.98 19.81 12.97
N CYS A 128 5.63 20.81 12.39
CA CYS A 128 6.78 20.54 11.52
C CYS A 128 8.00 20.43 12.43
N ILE A 129 8.78 19.35 12.29
CA ILE A 129 10.11 19.20 12.89
C ILE A 129 11.02 20.30 12.34
#